data_AF-A0A3N9UXH2-F1
#
_entry.id   AF-A0A3N9UXH2-F1
#
_cell.length_a   1.000
_cell.length_b   1.000
_cell.length_c   1.000
_cell.angle_alpha   90.00
_cell.angle_beta   90.00
_cell.angle_gamma   90.00
#
_symmetry.space_group_name_H-M   'P 1'
#
loop_
_entity.id
_entity.type
_entity.pdbx_description
1 polymer ?
#
loop_
_entity_poly.entity_id
_entity_poly.type
_entity_poly.pdbx_seq_one_letter_code
_entity_poly.pdbx_strand_id
1 'polypeptide(L)'
;ALIGMTWESLLVKFGIVSYSGYPDAAAFAPYWIVAMWVLFATTINHGLRWIKRSWIVASAAGLIGGPLAFFSGAQLGAVEFSNTALALATIGVGWAVLLPILALVADTIIDSAWLEPRDGLPTEAKPAGAVSAMRADPVLVPVRAEEVRYGN
;
A
#
# COMPACT_ATOMS: atom_id res chain seq x y z
N ALA A 1 -11.88 0.79 -1.69
CA ALA A 1 -13.05 1.55 -2.18
C ALA A 1 -14.37 1.06 -1.58
N LEU A 2 -14.78 -0.20 -1.77
CA LEU A 2 -16.09 -0.70 -1.31
C LEU A 2 -16.33 -0.58 0.21
N ILE A 3 -15.33 -0.93 1.02
CA ILE A 3 -15.40 -0.77 2.49
C ILE A 3 -15.66 0.70 2.85
N GLY A 4 -14.91 1.61 2.24
CA GLY A 4 -15.09 3.05 2.40
C GLY A 4 -16.46 3.53 2.00
N MET A 5 -16.93 3.18 0.80
CA MET A 5 -18.26 3.54 0.33
C MET A 5 -19.37 3.06 1.27
N THR A 6 -19.22 1.85 1.81
CA THR A 6 -20.17 1.28 2.78
C THR A 6 -20.16 2.08 4.08
N TRP A 7 -18.96 2.33 4.63
CA TRP A 7 -18.78 3.11 5.85
C TRP A 7 -19.40 4.51 5.75
N GLU A 8 -19.08 5.24 4.68
CA GLU A 8 -19.54 6.62 4.48
C GLU A 8 -21.05 6.68 4.26
N SER A 9 -21.61 5.73 3.51
CA SER A 9 -23.05 5.65 3.31
C SER A 9 -23.81 5.34 4.61
N LEU A 10 -23.21 4.58 5.54
CA LEU A 10 -23.79 4.35 6.87
C LEU A 10 -23.80 5.63 7.69
N LEU A 11 -22.70 6.40 7.71
CA LEU A 11 -22.64 7.66 8.45
C LEU A 11 -23.69 8.67 7.96
N VAL A 12 -23.88 8.77 6.63
CA VAL A 12 -24.91 9.61 6.03
C VAL A 12 -26.31 9.09 6.38
N LYS A 13 -26.56 7.79 6.22
CA LYS A 13 -27.86 7.18 6.50
C LYS A 13 -28.32 7.36 7.95
N PHE A 14 -27.39 7.32 8.90
CA PHE A 14 -27.68 7.55 10.32
C PHE A 14 -27.67 9.04 10.71
N GLY A 15 -27.47 9.95 9.76
CA GLY A 15 -27.44 11.40 10.01
C GLY A 15 -26.25 11.83 10.88
N ILE A 16 -25.18 11.03 10.92
CA ILE A 16 -23.97 11.35 11.68
C ILE A 16 -23.16 12.44 10.97
N VAL A 17 -23.11 12.37 9.63
CA VAL A 17 -22.44 13.35 8.77
C VAL A 17 -23.33 13.73 7.60
N SER A 18 -23.22 14.99 7.16
CA SER A 18 -23.72 15.46 5.87
C SER A 18 -22.57 16.10 5.09
N TYR A 19 -22.67 16.06 3.76
CA TYR A 19 -21.64 16.60 2.89
C TYR A 19 -22.16 17.85 2.19
N SER A 20 -21.37 18.92 2.24
CA SER A 20 -21.74 20.20 1.64
C SER A 20 -21.96 20.07 0.13
N GLY A 21 -23.06 20.65 -0.37
CA GLY A 21 -23.41 20.61 -1.79
C GLY A 21 -23.93 19.26 -2.27
N TYR A 22 -24.25 18.33 -1.36
CA TYR A 22 -24.84 17.04 -1.67
C TYR A 22 -26.26 16.94 -1.08
N PRO A 23 -27.26 16.39 -1.81
CA PRO A 23 -28.64 16.39 -1.33
C PRO A 23 -28.82 15.56 -0.04
N ASP A 24 -29.58 16.09 0.92
CA ASP A 24 -29.88 15.40 2.19
C ASP A 24 -30.61 14.06 2.00
N ALA A 25 -31.37 13.93 0.90
CA ALA A 25 -32.10 12.71 0.54
C ALA A 25 -31.24 11.68 -0.23
N ALA A 26 -29.96 11.96 -0.47
CA ALA A 26 -29.13 11.06 -1.23
C ALA A 26 -28.73 9.84 -0.39
N ALA A 27 -29.00 8.65 -0.94
CA ALA A 27 -28.79 7.38 -0.24
C ALA A 27 -27.31 6.95 -0.14
N PHE A 28 -26.41 7.61 -0.86
CA PHE A 28 -25.02 7.17 -1.04
C PHE A 28 -24.04 8.32 -0.84
N ALA A 29 -22.81 8.00 -0.44
CA ALA A 29 -21.75 8.99 -0.36
C ALA A 29 -21.44 9.62 -1.74
N PRO A 30 -20.97 10.88 -1.80
CA PRO A 30 -20.57 11.52 -3.04
C PRO A 30 -19.47 10.75 -3.78
N TYR A 31 -19.44 10.84 -5.11
CA TYR A 31 -18.42 10.16 -5.92
C TYR A 31 -16.98 10.59 -5.56
N TRP A 32 -16.78 11.83 -5.10
CA TRP A 32 -15.48 12.33 -4.70
C TRP A 32 -14.94 11.68 -3.42
N ILE A 33 -15.83 11.23 -2.50
CA ILE A 33 -15.45 10.43 -1.34
C ILE A 33 -14.89 9.07 -1.79
N VAL A 34 -15.49 8.44 -2.80
CA VAL A 34 -14.97 7.18 -3.35
C VAL A 34 -13.54 7.35 -3.88
N ALA A 35 -13.25 8.47 -4.55
CA ALA A 35 -11.90 8.78 -5.02
C ALA A 35 -10.91 8.98 -3.87
N MET A 36 -11.32 9.67 -2.79
CA MET A 36 -10.52 9.79 -1.56
C MET A 36 -10.19 8.42 -0.96
N TRP A 37 -11.15 7.49 -0.93
CA TRP A 37 -10.93 6.12 -0.45
C TRP A 37 -9.96 5.30 -1.31
N VAL A 38 -9.88 5.57 -2.61
CA VAL A 38 -8.86 4.96 -3.48
C VAL A 38 -7.48 5.51 -3.14
N LEU A 39 -7.33 6.83 -2.98
CA LEU A 39 -6.06 7.45 -2.58
C LEU A 39 -5.61 7.04 -1.18
N PHE A 40 -6.56 6.89 -0.25
CA PHE A 40 -6.23 6.42 1.09
C PHE A 40 -5.64 5.00 1.07
N ALA A 41 -6.15 4.13 0.21
CA ALA A 41 -5.61 2.78 0.04
C ALA A 41 -4.15 2.80 -0.43
N THR A 42 -3.73 3.74 -1.29
CA THR A 42 -2.31 3.87 -1.67
C THR A 42 -1.45 4.36 -0.52
N THR A 43 -1.99 5.25 0.32
CA THR A 43 -1.29 5.78 1.50
C THR A 43 -1.03 4.69 2.55
N ILE A 44 -1.98 3.77 2.76
CA ILE A 44 -1.77 2.60 3.63
C ILE A 44 -0.54 1.78 3.18
N ASN A 45 -0.37 1.63 1.87
CA ASN A 45 0.67 0.77 1.30
C ASN A 45 2.06 1.40 1.24
N HIS A 46 2.17 2.73 1.28
CA HIS A 46 3.46 3.42 1.18
C HIS A 46 3.76 4.26 2.42
N GLY A 47 2.86 5.17 2.80
CA GLY A 47 3.07 6.11 3.90
C GLY A 47 2.78 5.55 5.30
N LEU A 48 1.90 4.54 5.41
CA LEU A 48 1.49 3.98 6.69
C LEU A 48 1.89 2.50 6.86
N ARG A 49 2.93 2.02 6.18
CA ARG A 49 3.37 0.60 6.29
C ARG A 49 3.60 0.13 7.74
N TRP A 50 3.96 1.04 8.64
CA TRP A 50 4.17 0.77 10.06
C TRP A 50 2.89 0.34 10.81
N ILE A 51 1.68 0.77 10.37
CA ILE A 51 0.43 0.37 11.02
C ILE A 51 0.13 -1.12 10.83
N LYS A 52 0.65 -1.72 9.75
CA LYS A 52 0.47 -3.15 9.46
C LYS A 52 1.19 -4.06 10.46
N ARG A 53 2.19 -3.54 11.19
CA ARG A 53 2.99 -4.31 12.15
C ARG A 53 2.27 -4.64 13.45
N SER A 54 1.26 -3.85 13.84
CA SER A 54 0.53 -4.06 15.10
C SER A 54 -0.90 -3.57 15.00
N TRP A 55 -1.83 -4.47 15.32
CA TRP A 55 -3.27 -4.18 15.34
C TRP A 55 -3.63 -3.12 16.37
N ILE A 56 -2.93 -3.09 17.50
CA ILE A 56 -3.15 -2.09 18.56
C ILE A 56 -2.75 -0.71 18.04
N VAL A 57 -1.60 -0.63 17.36
CA VAL A 57 -1.10 0.62 16.80
C VAL A 57 -2.04 1.12 15.70
N ALA A 58 -2.49 0.24 14.80
CA ALA A 58 -3.49 0.58 13.79
C ALA A 58 -4.81 1.05 14.42
N SER A 59 -5.27 0.38 15.48
CA SER A 59 -6.52 0.75 16.15
C SER A 59 -6.40 2.13 16.83
N ALA A 60 -5.30 2.40 17.54
CA ALA A 60 -5.06 3.69 18.17
C ALA A 60 -4.90 4.81 17.13
N ALA A 61 -4.16 4.55 16.04
CA ALA A 61 -4.01 5.49 14.94
C ALA A 61 -5.36 5.79 14.26
N GLY A 62 -6.23 4.78 14.10
CA GLY A 62 -7.58 4.96 13.56
C GLY A 62 -8.47 5.75 14.51
N LEU A 63 -8.46 5.41 15.80
CA LEU A 63 -9.24 6.07 16.85
C LEU A 63 -8.99 7.57 16.92
N ILE A 64 -7.74 8.00 16.69
CA ILE A 64 -7.33 9.41 16.76
C ILE A 64 -7.38 10.05 15.36
N GLY A 65 -6.78 9.40 14.37
CA GLY A 65 -6.64 9.92 13.01
C GLY A 65 -7.97 10.05 12.28
N GLY A 66 -8.91 9.12 12.49
CA GLY A 66 -10.25 9.18 11.89
C GLY A 66 -11.00 10.45 12.29
N PRO A 67 -11.25 10.70 13.58
CA PRO A 67 -11.89 11.93 14.06
C PRO A 67 -11.15 13.20 13.62
N LEU A 68 -9.82 13.22 13.66
CA LEU A 68 -9.04 14.38 13.23
C LEU A 68 -9.23 14.68 11.73
N ALA A 69 -9.28 13.65 10.88
CA ALA A 69 -9.53 13.82 9.46
C ALA A 69 -10.92 14.41 9.19
N PHE A 70 -11.95 13.87 9.85
CA PHE A 70 -13.32 14.37 9.71
C PHE A 70 -13.49 15.77 10.29
N PHE A 71 -12.90 16.04 11.45
CA PHE A 71 -12.89 17.38 12.05
C PHE A 71 -12.21 18.40 11.14
N SER A 72 -11.08 18.04 10.53
CA SER A 72 -10.41 18.92 9.56
C SER A 72 -11.28 19.16 8.32
N GLY A 73 -11.97 18.13 7.83
CA GLY A 73 -12.95 18.27 6.74
C GLY A 73 -14.09 19.23 7.09
N ALA A 74 -14.57 19.19 8.33
CA ALA A 74 -15.58 20.12 8.82
C ALA A 74 -15.07 21.56 8.89
N GLN A 75 -13.83 21.77 9.36
CA GLN A 75 -13.20 23.10 9.37
C GLN A 75 -13.01 23.68 7.95
N LEU A 76 -12.89 22.82 6.94
CA LEU A 76 -12.82 23.21 5.53
C LEU A 76 -14.19 23.36 4.87
N GLY A 77 -15.29 23.14 5.60
CA GLY A 77 -16.66 23.21 5.09
C GLY A 77 -17.03 22.06 4.16
N ALA A 78 -16.31 20.94 4.19
CA ALA A 78 -16.62 19.76 3.37
C ALA A 78 -17.62 18.80 4.03
N VAL A 79 -17.70 18.82 5.36
CA VAL A 79 -18.53 17.93 6.17
C VAL A 79 -19.22 18.73 7.27
N GLU A 80 -20.48 18.41 7.53
CA GLU A 80 -21.21 18.95 8.69
C GLU A 80 -21.62 17.80 9.61
N PHE A 81 -21.71 18.09 10.92
CA PHE A 81 -22.10 17.13 11.94
C PHE A 81 -23.42 17.56 12.58
N SER A 82 -24.35 16.62 12.71
CA SER A 82 -25.59 16.83 13.47
C SER A 82 -25.32 17.04 14.97
N ASN A 83 -24.38 16.25 15.52
CA ASN A 83 -23.83 16.42 16.85
C ASN A 83 -22.34 16.10 16.81
N THR A 84 -21.49 17.11 16.96
CA THR A 84 -20.03 16.98 16.82
C THR A 84 -19.44 15.95 17.76
N ALA A 85 -19.84 15.92 19.03
CA ALA A 85 -19.27 15.00 20.01
C ALA A 85 -19.63 13.54 19.69
N LEU A 86 -20.92 13.27 19.40
CA LEU A 86 -21.40 11.94 19.04
C LEU A 86 -20.78 11.48 17.71
N ALA A 87 -20.69 12.38 16.73
CA ALA A 87 -20.10 12.08 15.43
C ALA A 87 -18.63 11.71 15.56
N LEU A 88 -17.82 12.54 16.22
CA LEU A 88 -16.39 12.26 16.43
C LEU A 88 -16.15 10.99 17.26
N ALA A 89 -16.98 10.72 18.27
CA ALA A 89 -16.90 9.47 19.02
C ALA A 89 -17.22 8.25 18.14
N THR A 90 -18.31 8.31 17.36
CA THR A 90 -18.72 7.23 16.45
C THR A 90 -17.67 6.98 15.37
N ILE A 91 -17.14 8.06 14.78
CA ILE A 91 -16.05 8.01 13.80
C ILE A 91 -14.81 7.40 14.44
N GLY A 92 -14.44 7.81 15.65
CA GLY A 92 -13.29 7.29 16.36
C GLY A 92 -13.38 5.79 16.60
N VAL A 93 -14.48 5.33 17.18
CA VAL A 93 -14.72 3.90 17.42
C VAL A 93 -14.76 3.12 16.11
N GLY A 94 -15.43 3.65 15.09
CA GLY A 94 -15.48 3.04 13.77
C GLY A 94 -14.10 2.88 13.15
N TRP A 95 -13.30 3.93 13.13
CA TRP A 95 -11.96 3.92 12.55
C TRP A 95 -10.95 3.11 13.36
N ALA A 96 -11.14 2.98 14.67
CA ALA A 96 -10.34 2.06 15.50
C ALA A 96 -10.45 0.61 15.04
N VAL A 97 -11.61 0.23 14.48
CA VAL A 97 -11.84 -1.11 13.91
C VAL A 97 -11.52 -1.13 12.41
N LEU A 98 -11.89 -0.08 11.69
CA LEU A 98 -11.77 -0.04 10.23
C LEU A 98 -10.31 -0.01 9.78
N LEU A 99 -9.44 0.76 10.46
CA LEU A 99 -8.06 0.91 10.06
C LEU A 99 -7.25 -0.40 10.13
N PRO A 100 -7.30 -1.21 11.21
CA PRO A 100 -6.63 -2.52 11.21
C PRO A 100 -7.18 -3.49 10.16
N ILE A 101 -8.51 -3.47 9.90
CA ILE A 101 -9.10 -4.29 8.83
C ILE A 101 -8.56 -3.88 7.46
N LEU A 102 -8.49 -2.58 7.19
CA LEU A 102 -7.95 -2.06 5.93
C LEU A 102 -6.46 -2.41 5.77
N ALA A 103 -5.69 -2.33 6.85
CA ALA A 103 -4.28 -2.71 6.85
C ALA A 103 -4.09 -4.19 6.50
N LEU A 104 -4.91 -5.08 7.09
CA LEU A 104 -4.94 -6.51 6.77
C LEU A 104 -5.29 -6.77 5.31
N VAL A 105 -6.39 -6.20 4.83
CA VAL A 105 -6.86 -6.40 3.46
C VAL A 105 -5.79 -5.94 2.48
N ALA A 106 -5.17 -4.79 2.75
CA ALA A 106 -4.10 -4.25 1.93
C ALA A 106 -2.85 -5.16 1.91
N ASP A 107 -2.52 -5.81 3.02
CA ASP A 107 -1.44 -6.81 3.08
C ASP A 107 -1.76 -8.04 2.25
N THR A 108 -2.94 -8.64 2.44
CA THR A 108 -3.36 -9.83 1.70
C THR A 108 -3.44 -9.63 0.19
N ILE A 109 -3.75 -8.43 -0.28
CA ILE A 109 -3.80 -8.14 -1.72
C ILE A 109 -2.39 -8.02 -2.29
N ILE A 110 -1.48 -7.33 -1.59
CA ILE A 110 -0.11 -7.09 -2.08
C ILE A 110 0.72 -8.37 -2.04
N ASP A 111 0.60 -9.16 -0.97
CA ASP A 111 1.36 -10.40 -0.80
C ASP A 111 0.72 -11.59 -1.54
N SER A 112 -0.30 -11.34 -2.37
CA SER A 112 -0.95 -12.39 -3.13
C SER A 112 -0.01 -12.95 -4.22
N ALA A 113 0.02 -14.28 -4.36
CA ALA A 113 0.79 -15.03 -5.37
C ALA A 113 0.53 -14.59 -6.83
N TRP A 114 -0.49 -13.76 -7.06
CA TRP A 114 -0.77 -13.13 -8.34
C TRP A 114 0.18 -11.99 -8.71
N LEU A 115 0.84 -11.36 -7.73
CA LEU A 115 1.79 -10.26 -7.93
C LEU A 115 3.26 -10.69 -7.89
N GLU A 116 3.54 -11.94 -7.55
CA GLU A 116 4.89 -12.48 -7.70
C GLU A 116 5.27 -12.51 -9.19
N PRO A 117 6.41 -11.90 -9.59
CA PRO A 117 6.98 -12.14 -10.90
C PRO A 117 7.08 -13.65 -11.10
N ARG A 118 6.48 -14.15 -12.18
CA ARG A 118 6.48 -15.59 -12.47
C ARG A 118 7.90 -16.00 -12.88
N ASP A 119 8.77 -16.25 -11.90
CA ASP A 119 10.14 -16.75 -12.05
C ASP A 119 10.14 -18.24 -12.43
N GLY A 120 9.25 -18.60 -13.36
CA GLY A 120 8.92 -19.97 -13.73
C GLY A 120 7.94 -20.09 -14.91
N LEU A 121 7.58 -18.99 -15.57
CA LEU A 121 7.15 -19.13 -16.97
C LEU A 121 8.34 -19.76 -17.72
N PRO A 122 8.13 -20.80 -18.54
CA PRO A 122 9.19 -21.32 -19.39
C PRO A 122 9.59 -20.24 -20.40
N THR A 123 10.50 -19.36 -20.00
CA THR A 123 11.18 -18.40 -20.88
C THR A 123 12.54 -18.92 -21.31
N GLU A 124 12.96 -20.10 -20.85
CA GLU A 124 14.07 -20.81 -21.45
C GLU A 124 13.68 -22.27 -21.72
N ALA A 125 13.25 -22.55 -22.94
CA ALA A 125 13.82 -23.73 -23.57
C ALA A 125 15.33 -23.46 -23.69
N LYS A 126 16.08 -23.78 -22.63
CA LYS A 126 17.54 -23.87 -22.70
C LYS A 126 17.83 -24.77 -23.92
N PRO A 127 18.49 -24.29 -24.99
CA PRO A 127 18.72 -25.14 -26.14
C PRO A 127 19.46 -26.38 -25.66
N ALA A 128 18.81 -27.53 -25.84
CA ALA A 128 19.41 -28.81 -25.57
C ALA A 128 20.59 -28.98 -26.54
N GLY A 129 21.81 -28.86 -26.00
CA GLY A 129 23.04 -29.13 -26.73
C GLY A 129 23.84 -27.88 -27.11
N ALA A 130 24.72 -27.45 -26.20
CA ALA A 130 25.94 -26.74 -26.56
C ALA A 130 27.09 -27.26 -25.67
N VAL A 131 27.62 -28.40 -26.11
CA VAL A 131 29.02 -28.84 -26.02
C VAL A 131 29.71 -28.74 -24.66
N SER A 132 29.68 -29.86 -23.94
CA SER A 132 30.78 -30.28 -23.08
C SER A 132 31.97 -30.69 -23.96
N ALA A 133 33.07 -29.94 -23.88
CA ALA A 133 34.48 -30.38 -24.02
C ALA A 133 35.33 -29.33 -24.75
N MET A 134 36.22 -28.64 -24.01
CA MET A 134 37.66 -28.61 -24.32
C MET A 134 38.40 -27.94 -23.15
N ARG A 135 39.06 -28.77 -22.35
CA ARG A 135 40.00 -28.34 -21.31
C ARG A 135 41.24 -27.81 -22.06
N ALA A 136 41.50 -26.51 -21.97
CA ALA A 136 42.74 -25.94 -22.51
C ALA A 136 43.84 -26.16 -21.46
N ASP A 137 44.82 -26.99 -21.79
CA ASP A 137 46.06 -27.07 -21.02
C ASP A 137 46.82 -25.74 -21.18
N PRO A 138 47.38 -25.16 -20.10
CA PRO A 138 48.13 -23.91 -20.21
C PRO A 138 49.42 -24.16 -20.99
N VAL A 139 49.58 -23.43 -22.09
CA VAL A 139 50.82 -23.39 -22.88
C VAL A 139 51.90 -22.71 -22.04
N LEU A 140 52.91 -23.48 -21.62
CA LEU A 140 54.13 -22.93 -21.02
C LEU A 140 54.93 -22.20 -22.09
N VAL A 141 54.97 -20.87 -22.01
CA VAL A 141 55.84 -20.02 -22.84
C VAL A 141 57.27 -20.10 -22.24
N PRO A 142 58.30 -20.54 -23.00
CA PRO A 142 59.67 -20.49 -22.50
C PRO A 142 60.15 -19.03 -22.44
N VAL A 143 60.45 -18.54 -21.23
CA VAL A 143 61.11 -17.25 -21.03
C VAL A 143 62.55 -17.38 -21.53
N ARG A 144 62.87 -16.69 -22.63
CA ARG A 144 64.22 -16.63 -23.19
C ARG A 144 65.11 -15.81 -22.26
N ALA A 145 66.12 -16.46 -21.67
CA ALA A 145 67.12 -15.83 -20.80
C ALA A 145 68.14 -15.03 -21.63
N GLU A 146 67.77 -13.87 -22.14
CA GLU A 146 68.69 -12.95 -22.84
C GLU A 146 68.29 -11.50 -22.55
N GLU A 147 68.49 -11.03 -21.31
CA GLU A 147 68.58 -9.59 -21.01
C GLU A 147 69.16 -9.33 -19.60
N VAL A 148 70.34 -9.91 -19.31
CA VAL A 148 71.17 -9.48 -18.18
C VAL A 148 72.62 -9.45 -18.65
N ARG A 149 72.96 -8.51 -19.54
CA ARG A 149 74.32 -7.99 -19.76
C ARG A 149 74.28 -6.78 -20.70
N TYR A 150 74.20 -5.58 -20.14
CA TYR A 150 75.09 -4.44 -20.42
C TYR A 150 74.72 -3.24 -19.55
N GLY A 151 75.70 -2.67 -18.85
CA GLY A 151 75.55 -1.40 -18.15
C GLY A 151 76.17 -1.35 -16.74
N ASN A 152 77.49 -1.59 -16.67
CA ASN A 152 78.35 -0.90 -15.70
C ASN A 152 78.80 0.42 -16.35
#